data_AF-A0A952WB30-F1
#
_entry.id   AF-A0A952WB30-F1
#
_cell.length_a   1.000
_cell.length_b   1.000
_cell.length_c   1.000
_cell.angle_alpha   90.00
_cell.angle_beta   90.00
_cell.angle_gamma   90.00
#
_symmetry.space_group_name_H-M   'P 1'
#
loop_
_entity.id
_entity.type
_entity.pdbx_description
1 polymer ?
#
loop_
_entity_poly.entity_id
_entity_poly.type
_entity_poly.pdbx_seq_one_letter_code
_entity_poly.pdbx_strand_id
1 'polypeptide(L)'
;MTSSRGCVAVRAWIVIVICFLSVASVRGQEVADRAGPFATPISSKSVETFAAVLGLDAEQKSVVKALYAGYRSDYRRAMDKGDSATHAEQQKFEEDPASADHEGYAKKRIAVVREFVKEADRLDKAFMSDLKAILTPEQADRFERAERARRREVGLRFSLIAGEQVDLFAILRQNAIDRDATPELKDVLEPYEVEIDKTMAAKIALFRAIFDNMEKFEGPSGDPAEVEKAMEELLRNGMRTRDAHRNCIRRLMPLIPAERQDAVDRAVKLAGFPRVYRESAADQVLKAALAMRDLSAEQRAELEAIRDSYRRELEGVNARWTAAIEAAQEQMPGNFVRLMMGEEDKPDDSLRLAREARVGLDERTMQRVVQLLSQAQRESLPKIEPDTSWHGREHMPDFEEDQGMREWKKEDEG
;
A
#
# COMPACT_ATOMS: atom_id res chain seq x y z
N MET A 1 -20.11 44.10 -3.25
CA MET A 1 -19.78 42.97 -4.15
C MET A 1 -18.48 42.34 -3.65
N THR A 2 -18.58 41.55 -2.60
CA THR A 2 -17.46 40.89 -1.91
C THR A 2 -18.02 39.63 -1.25
N SER A 3 -17.24 38.55 -1.30
CA SER A 3 -17.43 37.28 -0.58
C SER A 3 -18.42 36.25 -1.15
N SER A 4 -18.01 35.53 -2.20
CA SER A 4 -18.51 34.17 -2.49
C SER A 4 -17.41 33.10 -2.59
N ARG A 5 -16.13 33.49 -2.42
CA ARG A 5 -14.99 32.56 -2.58
C ARG A 5 -14.72 31.67 -1.35
N GLY A 6 -15.22 32.01 -0.16
CA GLY A 6 -15.01 31.21 1.05
C GLY A 6 -15.81 29.91 1.11
N CYS A 7 -17.00 29.87 0.50
CA CYS A 7 -17.90 28.70 0.61
C CYS A 7 -17.50 27.54 -0.32
N VAL A 8 -16.72 27.82 -1.38
CA VAL A 8 -16.23 26.79 -2.30
C VAL A 8 -15.05 26.02 -1.69
N ALA A 9 -14.21 26.67 -0.90
CA ALA A 9 -13.06 26.02 -0.25
C ALA A 9 -13.50 24.99 0.81
N VAL A 10 -14.60 25.22 1.53
CA VAL A 10 -15.09 24.30 2.58
C VAL A 10 -15.67 23.00 2.00
N ARG A 11 -16.25 23.03 0.79
CA ARG A 11 -16.78 21.82 0.12
C ARG A 11 -15.68 20.91 -0.45
N ALA A 12 -14.47 21.41 -0.67
CA ALA A 12 -13.35 20.61 -1.19
C ALA A 12 -12.76 19.64 -0.15
N TRP A 13 -12.87 19.93 1.16
CA TRP A 13 -12.31 19.10 2.23
C TRP A 13 -12.99 17.73 2.37
N ILE A 14 -14.32 17.70 2.18
CA ILE A 14 -15.17 16.50 2.35
C ILE A 14 -14.83 15.42 1.30
N VAL A 15 -14.31 15.85 0.15
CA VAL A 15 -13.98 14.96 -0.97
C VAL A 15 -12.63 14.26 -0.76
N ILE A 16 -11.71 14.79 0.06
CA ILE A 16 -10.33 14.27 0.11
C ILE A 16 -10.22 12.97 0.92
N VAL A 17 -10.88 12.85 2.07
CA VAL A 17 -10.90 11.58 2.85
C VAL A 17 -11.67 10.51 2.08
N ILE A 18 -12.77 10.89 1.42
CA ILE A 18 -13.58 10.00 0.58
C ILE A 18 -12.82 9.59 -0.69
N CYS A 19 -12.05 10.49 -1.33
CA CYS A 19 -11.28 10.16 -2.54
C CYS A 19 -10.11 9.19 -2.29
N PHE A 20 -9.63 9.04 -1.06
CA PHE A 20 -8.69 7.97 -0.72
C PHE A 20 -9.38 6.61 -0.50
N LEU A 21 -10.71 6.58 -0.32
CA LEU A 21 -11.51 5.37 -0.10
C LEU A 21 -12.43 5.04 -1.30
N SER A 22 -12.62 5.96 -2.25
CA SER A 22 -13.48 5.79 -3.41
C SER A 22 -12.66 5.74 -4.70
N VAL A 23 -11.92 4.65 -4.89
CA VAL A 23 -11.50 4.26 -6.24
C VAL A 23 -12.76 3.80 -6.99
N ALA A 24 -12.86 4.02 -8.31
CA ALA A 24 -14.03 3.63 -9.09
C ALA A 24 -14.37 2.14 -8.88
N SER A 25 -15.42 1.88 -8.10
CA SER A 25 -15.85 0.53 -7.74
C SER A 25 -16.38 -0.20 -8.97
N VAL A 26 -15.94 -1.44 -9.17
CA VAL A 26 -16.64 -2.39 -10.06
C VAL A 26 -18.05 -2.61 -9.49
N ARG A 27 -19.09 -2.59 -10.35
CA ARG A 27 -20.49 -2.72 -9.91
C ARG A 27 -20.69 -3.95 -9.02
N GLY A 28 -21.15 -3.75 -7.79
CA GLY A 28 -21.64 -4.82 -6.91
C GLY A 28 -20.89 -5.03 -5.57
N GLN A 29 -19.90 -4.20 -5.20
CA GLN A 29 -19.16 -4.33 -3.92
C GLN A 29 -18.83 -2.96 -3.28
N GLU A 30 -19.82 -2.08 -3.24
CA GLU A 30 -19.73 -0.68 -2.82
C GLU A 30 -19.47 -0.52 -1.31
N VAL A 31 -19.94 -1.45 -0.47
CA VAL A 31 -19.81 -1.39 1.00
C VAL A 31 -18.41 -1.77 1.47
N ALA A 32 -17.77 -2.76 0.82
CA ALA A 32 -16.43 -3.21 1.17
C ALA A 32 -15.38 -2.20 0.72
N ASP A 33 -15.50 -1.68 -0.50
CA ASP A 33 -14.62 -0.62 -1.00
C ASP A 33 -14.72 0.63 -0.09
N ARG A 34 -15.93 0.99 0.38
CA ARG A 34 -16.15 2.09 1.34
C ARG A 34 -15.68 1.81 2.76
N ALA A 35 -15.75 0.56 3.20
CA ALA A 35 -15.17 0.16 4.47
C ALA A 35 -13.64 0.20 4.42
N GLY A 36 -13.03 0.18 3.23
CA GLY A 36 -11.59 0.34 3.03
C GLY A 36 -10.78 -0.56 3.99
N PRO A 37 -9.78 -0.02 4.71
CA PRO A 37 -8.92 -0.82 5.58
C PRO A 37 -9.65 -1.41 6.80
N PHE A 38 -10.86 -0.94 7.12
CA PHE A 38 -11.60 -1.37 8.31
C PHE A 38 -12.24 -2.75 8.16
N ALA A 39 -12.45 -3.20 6.93
CA ALA A 39 -13.00 -4.51 6.62
C ALA A 39 -12.14 -5.18 5.54
N THR A 40 -10.84 -5.29 5.83
CA THR A 40 -9.94 -6.10 5.03
C THR A 40 -10.23 -7.58 5.32
N PRO A 41 -10.61 -8.42 4.35
CA PRO A 41 -10.80 -9.84 4.61
C PRO A 41 -9.47 -10.56 4.87
N ILE A 42 -9.54 -11.71 5.54
CA ILE A 42 -8.46 -12.70 5.54
C ILE A 42 -8.38 -13.27 4.12
N SER A 43 -7.18 -13.35 3.54
CA SER A 43 -6.92 -13.92 2.22
C SER A 43 -6.30 -15.32 2.30
N SER A 44 -6.24 -16.05 1.16
CA SER A 44 -5.54 -17.34 1.12
C SER A 44 -4.06 -17.21 1.50
N LYS A 45 -3.40 -16.14 1.06
CA LYS A 45 -2.03 -15.78 1.42
C LYS A 45 -1.86 -15.51 2.92
N SER A 46 -2.89 -14.98 3.57
CA SER A 46 -2.92 -14.81 5.03
C SER A 46 -2.97 -16.17 5.70
N VAL A 47 -3.82 -17.08 5.22
CA VAL A 47 -3.91 -18.46 5.68
C VAL A 47 -2.59 -19.21 5.51
N GLU A 48 -1.91 -19.07 4.37
CA GLU A 48 -0.58 -19.63 4.15
C GLU A 48 0.45 -19.06 5.12
N THR A 49 0.36 -17.75 5.41
CA THR A 49 1.21 -17.10 6.41
C THR A 49 0.96 -17.67 7.80
N PHE A 50 -0.29 -17.85 8.21
CA PHE A 50 -0.63 -18.48 9.49
C PHE A 50 -0.11 -19.91 9.55
N ALA A 51 -0.30 -20.69 8.48
CA ALA A 51 0.17 -22.06 8.40
C ALA A 51 1.70 -22.16 8.55
N ALA A 52 2.44 -21.25 7.93
CA ALA A 52 3.89 -21.17 8.05
C ALA A 52 4.34 -20.77 9.46
N VAL A 53 3.74 -19.71 10.04
CA VAL A 53 4.09 -19.21 11.39
C VAL A 53 3.79 -20.24 12.48
N LEU A 54 2.65 -20.90 12.38
CA LEU A 54 2.20 -21.90 13.35
C LEU A 54 2.86 -23.26 13.13
N GLY A 55 3.50 -23.49 11.98
CA GLY A 55 4.07 -24.79 11.65
C GLY A 55 3.02 -25.88 11.50
N LEU A 56 1.92 -25.58 10.80
CA LEU A 56 0.82 -26.53 10.60
C LEU A 56 1.26 -27.70 9.72
N ASP A 57 0.84 -28.91 10.11
CA ASP A 57 1.03 -30.11 9.30
C ASP A 57 0.04 -30.16 8.12
N ALA A 58 0.09 -31.25 7.34
CA ALA A 58 -0.76 -31.41 6.16
C ALA A 58 -2.26 -31.54 6.50
N GLU A 59 -2.60 -32.20 7.61
CA GLU A 59 -3.98 -32.42 8.04
C GLU A 59 -4.58 -31.11 8.55
N GLN A 60 -3.87 -30.43 9.45
CA GLN A 60 -4.25 -29.11 9.96
C GLN A 60 -4.40 -28.10 8.83
N LYS A 61 -3.48 -28.07 7.85
CA LYS A 61 -3.62 -27.22 6.65
C LYS A 61 -4.91 -27.49 5.90
N SER A 62 -5.32 -28.76 5.79
CA SER A 62 -6.61 -29.08 5.15
C SER A 62 -7.80 -28.60 5.97
N VAL A 63 -7.74 -28.72 7.29
CA VAL A 63 -8.80 -28.21 8.18
C VAL A 63 -8.91 -26.69 8.09
N VAL A 64 -7.78 -25.97 8.14
CA VAL A 64 -7.77 -24.50 8.02
C VAL A 64 -8.30 -24.04 6.66
N LYS A 65 -8.02 -24.77 5.57
CA LYS A 65 -8.62 -24.46 4.26
C LYS A 65 -10.14 -24.58 4.28
N ALA A 66 -10.69 -25.57 4.98
CA ALA A 66 -12.14 -25.70 5.14
C ALA A 66 -12.73 -24.58 6.01
N LEU A 67 -12.08 -24.23 7.13
CA LEU A 67 -12.45 -23.07 7.96
C LEU A 67 -12.44 -21.78 7.14
N TYR A 68 -11.41 -21.60 6.30
CA TYR A 68 -11.28 -20.44 5.43
C TYR A 68 -12.41 -20.35 4.40
N ALA A 69 -12.77 -21.48 3.76
CA ALA A 69 -13.90 -21.51 2.83
C ALA A 69 -15.22 -21.10 3.50
N GLY A 70 -15.45 -21.55 4.75
CA GLY A 70 -16.59 -21.11 5.56
C GLY A 70 -16.56 -19.61 5.86
N TYR A 71 -15.43 -19.12 6.38
CA TYR A 71 -15.21 -17.68 6.61
C TYR A 71 -15.49 -16.84 5.37
N ARG A 72 -14.97 -17.23 4.19
CA ARG A 72 -15.19 -16.49 2.94
C ARG A 72 -16.66 -16.42 2.56
N SER A 73 -17.38 -17.54 2.68
CA SER A 73 -18.82 -17.58 2.40
C SER A 73 -19.57 -16.60 3.30
N ASP A 74 -19.26 -16.61 4.60
CA ASP A 74 -19.91 -15.74 5.59
C ASP A 74 -19.58 -14.26 5.35
N TYR A 75 -18.33 -13.97 5.03
CA TYR A 75 -17.85 -12.63 4.69
C TYR A 75 -18.57 -12.07 3.45
N ARG A 76 -18.70 -12.89 2.40
CA ARG A 76 -19.40 -12.51 1.17
C ARG A 76 -20.87 -12.21 1.44
N ARG A 77 -21.56 -13.02 2.26
CA ARG A 77 -22.94 -12.73 2.67
C ARG A 77 -23.07 -11.42 3.46
N ALA A 78 -22.09 -11.10 4.31
CA ALA A 78 -22.06 -9.82 5.02
C ALA A 78 -21.88 -8.64 4.04
N MET A 79 -21.02 -8.80 3.04
CA MET A 79 -20.80 -7.82 1.97
C MET A 79 -22.07 -7.60 1.14
N ASP A 80 -22.66 -8.67 0.58
CA ASP A 80 -23.88 -8.61 -0.23
C ASP A 80 -25.05 -7.92 0.52
N LYS A 81 -25.16 -8.19 1.82
CA LYS A 81 -26.14 -7.53 2.70
C LYS A 81 -25.88 -6.03 2.82
N GLY A 82 -24.62 -5.63 3.02
CA GLY A 82 -24.24 -4.23 3.12
C GLY A 82 -24.41 -3.47 1.79
N ASP A 83 -24.10 -4.12 0.67
CA ASP A 83 -24.32 -3.57 -0.67
C ASP A 83 -25.79 -3.39 -0.98
N SER A 84 -26.61 -4.41 -0.70
CA SER A 84 -28.06 -4.34 -0.86
C SER A 84 -28.66 -3.20 -0.02
N ALA A 85 -28.22 -3.04 1.22
CA ALA A 85 -28.66 -1.95 2.09
C ALA A 85 -28.21 -0.56 1.56
N THR A 86 -26.98 -0.46 1.07
CA THR A 86 -26.44 0.77 0.47
C THR A 86 -27.23 1.17 -0.78
N HIS A 87 -27.47 0.23 -1.70
CA HIS A 87 -28.27 0.46 -2.90
C HIS A 87 -29.71 0.83 -2.58
N ALA A 88 -30.33 0.22 -1.57
CA ALA A 88 -31.68 0.57 -1.14
C ALA A 88 -31.76 2.02 -0.63
N GLU A 89 -30.76 2.49 0.13
CA GLU A 89 -30.73 3.90 0.57
C GLU A 89 -30.40 4.86 -0.59
N GLN A 90 -29.56 4.44 -1.55
CA GLN A 90 -29.29 5.22 -2.77
C GLN A 90 -30.55 5.40 -3.61
N GLN A 91 -31.31 4.34 -3.87
CA GLN A 91 -32.55 4.40 -4.65
C GLN A 91 -33.58 5.33 -4.01
N LYS A 92 -33.79 5.23 -2.69
CA LYS A 92 -34.67 6.14 -1.95
C LYS A 92 -34.27 7.61 -2.10
N PHE A 93 -32.97 7.88 -2.15
CA PHE A 93 -32.44 9.23 -2.32
C PHE A 93 -32.61 9.75 -3.76
N GLU A 94 -32.48 8.89 -4.76
CA GLU A 94 -32.67 9.24 -6.18
C GLU A 94 -34.14 9.46 -6.57
N GLU A 95 -35.08 8.77 -5.90
CA GLU A 95 -36.52 8.88 -6.17
C GLU A 95 -37.13 10.23 -5.77
N ASP A 96 -36.54 10.94 -4.79
CA ASP A 96 -36.97 12.29 -4.40
C ASP A 96 -35.78 13.23 -4.11
N PRO A 97 -35.08 13.72 -5.15
CA PRO A 97 -33.93 14.61 -4.99
C PRO A 97 -34.31 15.98 -4.41
N ALA A 98 -35.58 16.38 -4.48
CA ALA A 98 -36.06 17.70 -4.08
C ALA A 98 -36.38 17.78 -2.58
N SER A 99 -36.72 16.66 -1.94
CA SER A 99 -36.88 16.56 -0.48
C SER A 99 -35.66 15.98 0.24
N ALA A 100 -34.60 15.67 -0.52
CA ALA A 100 -33.48 14.88 -0.07
C ALA A 100 -32.73 15.51 1.12
N ASP A 101 -32.98 14.96 2.31
CA ASP A 101 -32.15 15.14 3.49
C ASP A 101 -30.79 14.48 3.24
N HIS A 102 -29.88 15.22 2.61
CA HIS A 102 -28.52 14.79 2.32
C HIS A 102 -27.75 14.35 3.57
N GLU A 103 -28.02 14.98 4.71
CA GLU A 103 -27.38 14.65 5.99
C GLU A 103 -27.90 13.32 6.53
N GLY A 104 -29.22 13.12 6.52
CA GLY A 104 -29.86 11.86 6.90
C GLY A 104 -29.43 10.69 6.01
N TYR A 105 -29.33 10.91 4.70
CA TYR A 105 -28.82 9.90 3.77
C TYR A 105 -27.36 9.53 4.06
N ALA A 106 -26.48 10.51 4.28
CA ALA A 106 -25.09 10.25 4.67
C ALA A 106 -25.01 9.42 5.96
N LYS A 107 -25.72 9.81 7.02
CA LYS A 107 -25.76 9.08 8.30
C LYS A 107 -26.20 7.63 8.14
N LYS A 108 -27.23 7.36 7.34
CA LYS A 108 -27.70 5.99 7.08
C LYS A 108 -26.65 5.15 6.37
N ARG A 109 -25.96 5.70 5.37
CA ARG A 109 -24.87 4.99 4.69
C ARG A 109 -23.72 4.69 5.63
N ILE A 110 -23.32 5.64 6.47
CA ILE A 110 -22.29 5.42 7.50
C ILE A 110 -22.71 4.29 8.43
N ALA A 111 -23.97 4.24 8.85
CA ALA A 111 -24.48 3.17 9.69
C ALA A 111 -24.39 1.80 9.01
N VAL A 112 -24.71 1.69 7.71
CA VAL A 112 -24.56 0.43 6.95
C VAL A 112 -23.09 -0.02 6.92
N VAL A 113 -22.16 0.88 6.61
CA VAL A 113 -20.72 0.57 6.61
C VAL A 113 -20.25 0.16 8.02
N ARG A 114 -20.70 0.84 9.08
CA ARG A 114 -20.36 0.52 10.47
C ARG A 114 -20.84 -0.88 10.87
N GLU A 115 -22.05 -1.27 10.50
CA GLU A 115 -22.54 -2.61 10.76
C GLU A 115 -21.76 -3.68 9.98
N PHE A 116 -21.39 -3.40 8.73
CA PHE A 116 -20.52 -4.30 7.96
C PHE A 116 -19.13 -4.46 8.61
N VAL A 117 -18.48 -3.37 9.03
CA VAL A 117 -17.17 -3.41 9.71
C VAL A 117 -17.24 -4.23 11.01
N LYS A 118 -18.30 -4.06 11.82
CA LYS A 118 -18.50 -4.87 13.02
C LYS A 118 -18.64 -6.35 12.71
N GLU A 119 -19.40 -6.69 11.67
CA GLU A 119 -19.59 -8.07 11.26
C GLU A 119 -18.30 -8.68 10.70
N ALA A 120 -17.54 -7.93 9.90
CA ALA A 120 -16.21 -8.33 9.42
C ALA A 120 -15.25 -8.62 10.59
N ASP A 121 -15.14 -7.73 11.58
CA ASP A 121 -14.31 -7.95 12.77
C ASP A 121 -14.78 -9.17 13.59
N ARG A 122 -16.09 -9.42 13.67
CA ARG A 122 -16.64 -10.62 14.31
C ARG A 122 -16.22 -11.89 13.57
N LEU A 123 -16.31 -11.90 12.23
CA LEU A 123 -15.92 -13.04 11.38
C LEU A 123 -14.41 -13.31 11.48
N ASP A 124 -13.58 -12.28 11.46
CA ASP A 124 -12.12 -12.40 11.64
C ASP A 124 -11.78 -13.04 12.99
N LYS A 125 -12.40 -12.55 14.08
CA LYS A 125 -12.20 -13.10 15.43
C LYS A 125 -12.66 -14.55 15.53
N ALA A 126 -13.79 -14.90 14.92
CA ALA A 126 -14.29 -16.27 14.88
C ALA A 126 -13.30 -17.19 14.17
N PHE A 127 -12.84 -16.81 12.97
CA PHE A 127 -11.84 -17.57 12.21
C PHE A 127 -10.55 -17.77 13.02
N MET A 128 -10.03 -16.71 13.64
CA MET A 128 -8.80 -16.79 14.45
C MET A 128 -9.00 -17.67 15.70
N SER A 129 -10.18 -17.61 16.34
CA SER A 129 -10.52 -18.49 17.46
C SER A 129 -10.57 -19.96 17.04
N ASP A 130 -11.23 -20.26 15.92
CA ASP A 130 -11.34 -21.63 15.39
C ASP A 130 -9.96 -22.16 14.96
N LEU A 131 -9.14 -21.31 14.34
CA LEU A 131 -7.75 -21.63 14.03
C LEU A 131 -6.96 -21.99 15.28
N LYS A 132 -7.12 -21.25 16.38
CA LYS A 132 -6.43 -21.54 17.66
C LYS A 132 -6.88 -22.87 18.27
N ALA A 133 -8.15 -23.23 18.11
CA ALA A 133 -8.74 -24.42 18.71
C ALA A 133 -8.20 -25.74 18.14
N ILE A 134 -7.64 -25.73 16.92
CA ILE A 134 -7.10 -26.93 16.26
C ILE A 134 -5.58 -27.12 16.47
N LEU A 135 -4.94 -26.22 17.21
CA LEU A 135 -3.49 -26.22 17.41
C LEU A 135 -3.08 -27.20 18.52
N THR A 136 -1.88 -27.77 18.39
CA THR A 136 -1.23 -28.43 19.53
C THR A 136 -0.79 -27.37 20.55
N PRO A 137 -0.49 -27.75 21.82
CA PRO A 137 0.03 -26.81 22.81
C PRO A 137 1.26 -26.02 22.33
N GLU A 138 2.21 -26.68 21.66
CA GLU A 138 3.45 -26.06 21.17
C GLU A 138 3.20 -25.08 20.01
N GLN A 139 2.18 -25.34 19.20
CA GLN A 139 1.76 -24.42 18.14
C GLN A 139 0.96 -23.24 18.70
N ALA A 140 0.15 -23.47 19.75
CA ALA A 140 -0.60 -22.44 20.44
C ALA A 140 0.31 -21.39 21.10
N ASP A 141 1.51 -21.78 21.55
CA ASP A 141 2.55 -20.86 22.04
C ASP A 141 3.05 -19.87 20.96
N ARG A 142 2.87 -20.22 19.67
CA ARG A 142 3.21 -19.35 18.53
C ARG A 142 2.03 -18.52 18.05
N PHE A 143 0.84 -18.67 18.65
CA PHE A 143 -0.38 -18.03 18.17
C PHE A 143 -0.29 -16.51 18.15
N GLU A 144 0.36 -15.90 19.15
CA GLU A 144 0.60 -14.46 19.15
C GLU A 144 1.39 -13.99 17.92
N ARG A 145 2.32 -14.79 17.38
CA ARG A 145 3.02 -14.43 16.13
C ARG A 145 2.05 -14.39 14.94
N ALA A 146 1.06 -15.28 14.89
CA ALA A 146 0.04 -15.27 13.84
C ALA A 146 -0.88 -14.04 13.96
N GLU A 147 -1.28 -13.66 15.17
CA GLU A 147 -2.05 -12.44 15.40
C GLU A 147 -1.28 -11.18 15.03
N ARG A 148 0.02 -11.12 15.37
CA ARG A 148 0.92 -10.03 14.95
C ARG A 148 1.06 -9.96 13.43
N ALA A 149 1.16 -11.11 12.76
CA ALA A 149 1.18 -11.17 11.30
C ALA A 149 -0.12 -10.60 10.70
N ARG A 150 -1.28 -10.92 11.26
CA ARG A 150 -2.57 -10.37 10.82
C ARG A 150 -2.67 -8.86 11.05
N ARG A 151 -2.29 -8.36 12.23
CA ARG A 151 -2.29 -6.92 12.51
C ARG A 151 -1.35 -6.15 11.59
N ARG A 152 -0.18 -6.70 11.28
CA ARG A 152 0.75 -6.13 10.31
C ARG A 152 0.16 -6.10 8.91
N GLU A 153 -0.42 -7.20 8.45
CA GLU A 153 -1.07 -7.27 7.14
C GLU A 153 -2.15 -6.19 6.98
N VAL A 154 -3.03 -6.03 7.98
CA VAL A 154 -4.09 -5.02 7.96
C VAL A 154 -3.52 -3.60 8.08
N GLY A 155 -2.61 -3.39 9.03
CA GLY A 155 -2.07 -2.07 9.33
C GLY A 155 -1.16 -1.49 8.24
N LEU A 156 -0.47 -2.33 7.47
CA LEU A 156 0.42 -1.87 6.39
C LEU A 156 -0.32 -1.43 5.11
N ARG A 157 -1.57 -1.87 4.90
CA ARG A 157 -2.34 -1.56 3.68
C ARG A 157 -2.62 -0.08 3.49
N PHE A 158 -2.83 0.65 4.58
CA PHE A 158 -3.05 2.08 4.52
C PHE A 158 -1.80 2.80 4.99
N SER A 159 -0.87 3.12 4.09
CA SER A 159 0.34 3.86 4.46
C SER A 159 0.26 5.30 3.99
N LEU A 160 0.71 6.24 4.81
CA LEU A 160 0.78 7.66 4.45
C LEU A 160 2.22 8.12 4.25
N ILE A 161 3.18 7.34 4.76
CA ILE A 161 4.59 7.64 4.74
C ILE A 161 5.32 6.62 3.85
N ALA A 162 6.30 7.08 3.09
CA ALA A 162 7.06 6.20 2.22
C ALA A 162 8.00 5.34 3.07
N GLY A 163 8.02 4.04 2.81
CA GLY A 163 8.74 3.06 3.62
C GLY A 163 7.95 2.53 4.82
N GLU A 164 6.75 3.07 5.09
CA GLU A 164 5.85 2.53 6.12
C GLU A 164 5.30 1.16 5.74
N GLN A 165 5.00 0.94 4.45
CA GLN A 165 4.37 -0.26 3.90
C GLN A 165 5.30 -1.49 3.80
N VAL A 166 6.54 -1.40 4.29
CA VAL A 166 7.55 -2.46 4.10
C VAL A 166 7.25 -3.66 5.01
N ASP A 167 6.70 -4.74 4.44
CA ASP A 167 6.63 -6.03 5.14
C ASP A 167 7.95 -6.80 4.99
N LEU A 168 8.88 -6.55 5.92
CA LEU A 168 10.17 -7.23 5.95
C LEU A 168 10.05 -8.76 6.07
N PHE A 169 9.02 -9.29 6.76
CA PHE A 169 8.83 -10.73 6.88
C PHE A 169 8.37 -11.36 5.56
N ALA A 170 7.53 -10.66 4.80
CA ALA A 170 7.16 -11.08 3.45
C ALA A 170 8.38 -11.07 2.52
N ILE A 171 9.20 -10.02 2.56
CA ILE A 171 10.43 -9.90 1.76
C ILE A 171 11.42 -11.03 2.07
N LEU A 172 11.67 -11.31 3.35
CA LEU A 172 12.56 -12.41 3.77
C LEU A 172 12.06 -13.76 3.25
N ARG A 173 10.75 -14.03 3.38
CA ARG A 173 10.14 -15.27 2.88
C ARG A 173 10.26 -15.43 1.37
N GLN A 174 10.00 -14.35 0.60
CA GLN A 174 10.15 -14.33 -0.85
C GLN A 174 11.59 -14.61 -1.30
N ASN A 175 12.57 -14.27 -0.47
CA ASN A 175 13.98 -14.54 -0.70
C ASN A 175 14.47 -15.85 -0.04
N ALA A 176 13.55 -16.69 0.44
CA ALA A 176 13.82 -17.96 1.11
C ALA A 176 14.75 -17.84 2.33
N ILE A 177 14.63 -16.73 3.07
CA ILE A 177 15.36 -16.50 4.32
C ILE A 177 14.43 -16.82 5.48
N ASP A 178 14.76 -17.89 6.20
CA ASP A 178 14.05 -18.25 7.43
C ASP A 178 14.51 -17.33 8.58
N ARG A 179 13.55 -16.66 9.21
CA ARG A 179 13.78 -15.73 10.32
C ARG A 179 14.32 -16.40 11.57
N ASP A 180 14.08 -17.71 11.71
CA ASP A 180 14.50 -18.51 12.85
C ASP A 180 15.75 -19.37 12.50
N ALA A 181 16.38 -19.15 11.33
CA ALA A 181 17.52 -19.94 10.85
C ALA A 181 18.78 -19.83 11.73
N THR A 182 19.02 -18.65 12.33
CA THR A 182 20.15 -18.43 13.25
C THR A 182 19.70 -17.64 14.48
N PRO A 183 20.39 -17.81 15.63
CA PRO A 183 20.11 -17.01 16.83
C PRO A 183 20.23 -15.49 16.58
N GLU A 184 21.19 -15.05 15.78
CA GLU A 184 21.43 -13.63 15.50
C GLU A 184 20.29 -13.01 14.68
N LEU A 185 19.76 -13.74 13.69
CA LEU A 185 18.58 -13.29 12.94
C LEU A 185 17.37 -13.14 13.86
N LYS A 186 17.17 -14.13 14.74
CA LYS A 186 16.08 -14.12 15.73
C LYS A 186 16.19 -12.94 16.70
N ASP A 187 17.39 -12.68 17.24
CA ASP A 187 17.67 -11.58 18.16
C ASP A 187 17.44 -10.18 17.54
N VAL A 188 17.55 -10.08 16.20
CA VAL A 188 17.22 -8.85 15.47
C VAL A 188 15.73 -8.76 15.17
N LEU A 189 15.10 -9.86 14.75
CA LEU A 189 13.75 -9.87 14.21
C LEU A 189 12.64 -9.95 15.26
N GLU A 190 12.87 -10.60 16.41
CA GLU A 190 11.86 -10.68 17.48
C GLU A 190 11.54 -9.32 18.11
N PRO A 191 12.51 -8.50 18.55
CA PRO A 191 12.22 -7.17 19.08
C PRO A 191 11.58 -6.26 18.02
N TYR A 192 12.00 -6.39 16.77
CA TYR A 192 11.41 -5.67 15.65
C TYR A 192 9.94 -6.05 15.43
N GLU A 193 9.58 -7.33 15.49
CA GLU A 193 8.19 -7.77 15.36
C GLU A 193 7.30 -7.20 16.46
N VAL A 194 7.80 -7.14 17.70
CA VAL A 194 7.09 -6.52 18.83
C VAL A 194 6.89 -5.01 18.59
N GLU A 195 7.93 -4.31 18.14
CA GLU A 195 7.85 -2.87 17.90
C GLU A 195 6.89 -2.53 16.75
N ILE A 196 6.93 -3.28 15.64
CA ILE A 196 5.97 -3.11 14.54
C ILE A 196 4.56 -3.47 14.99
N ASP A 197 4.36 -4.54 15.77
CA ASP A 197 3.03 -4.86 16.27
C ASP A 197 2.43 -3.72 17.10
N LYS A 198 3.25 -3.09 17.95
CA LYS A 198 2.84 -1.94 18.74
C LYS A 198 2.43 -0.75 17.87
N THR A 199 3.19 -0.40 16.83
CA THR A 199 2.83 0.71 15.94
C THR A 199 1.62 0.38 15.08
N MET A 200 1.44 -0.87 14.65
CA MET A 200 0.27 -1.34 13.91
C MET A 200 -0.99 -1.35 14.78
N ALA A 201 -0.90 -1.82 16.02
CA ALA A 201 -2.01 -1.79 16.97
C ALA A 201 -2.44 -0.34 17.28
N ALA A 202 -1.48 0.57 17.50
CA ALA A 202 -1.77 1.99 17.69
C ALA A 202 -2.45 2.59 16.45
N LYS A 203 -1.96 2.26 15.25
CA LYS A 203 -2.55 2.70 13.97
C LYS A 203 -3.98 2.23 13.80
N ILE A 204 -4.23 0.93 14.01
CA ILE A 204 -5.57 0.33 13.90
C ILE A 204 -6.52 0.98 14.90
N ALA A 205 -6.05 1.28 16.11
CA ALA A 205 -6.85 2.00 17.11
C ALA A 205 -7.18 3.44 16.68
N LEU A 206 -6.21 4.19 16.12
CA LEU A 206 -6.44 5.52 15.57
C LEU A 206 -7.47 5.48 14.42
N PHE A 207 -7.32 4.53 13.52
CA PHE A 207 -8.27 4.29 12.43
C PHE A 207 -9.68 4.04 12.97
N ARG A 208 -9.83 3.10 13.91
CA ARG A 208 -11.13 2.82 14.53
C ARG A 208 -11.73 4.05 15.20
N ALA A 209 -10.92 4.85 15.89
CA ALA A 209 -11.38 6.09 16.52
C ALA A 209 -11.88 7.10 15.48
N ILE A 210 -11.19 7.26 14.35
CA ILE A 210 -11.62 8.12 13.24
C ILE A 210 -12.94 7.61 12.66
N PHE A 211 -13.04 6.32 12.40
CA PHE A 211 -14.24 5.68 11.85
C PHE A 211 -15.45 5.77 12.78
N ASP A 212 -15.28 5.52 14.07
CA ASP A 212 -16.36 5.61 15.06
C ASP A 212 -16.88 7.05 15.21
N ASN A 213 -16.01 8.03 14.97
CA ASN A 213 -16.32 9.46 15.02
C ASN A 213 -16.48 10.09 13.63
N MET A 214 -16.74 9.31 12.57
CA MET A 214 -16.72 9.81 11.19
C MET A 214 -17.63 11.03 10.95
N GLU A 215 -18.73 11.16 11.69
CA GLU A 215 -19.63 12.33 11.67
C GLU A 215 -18.95 13.65 12.11
N LYS A 216 -17.84 13.58 12.86
CA LYS A 216 -16.99 14.72 13.25
C LYS A 216 -15.89 15.03 12.25
N PHE A 217 -15.61 14.09 11.34
CA PHE A 217 -14.60 14.24 10.28
C PHE A 217 -15.25 14.57 8.93
N GLU A 218 -16.52 14.21 8.74
CA GLU A 218 -17.29 14.42 7.52
C GLU A 218 -18.46 15.39 7.74
N GLY A 219 -18.86 16.06 6.64
CA GLY A 219 -20.04 16.92 6.60
C GLY A 219 -19.83 18.35 7.12
N PRO A 220 -20.92 19.15 7.17
CA PRO A 220 -20.86 20.57 7.59
C PRO A 220 -20.46 20.78 9.05
N SER A 221 -20.56 19.74 9.87
CA SER A 221 -20.23 19.70 11.29
C SER A 221 -18.80 19.23 11.57
N GLY A 222 -18.00 18.96 10.54
CA GLY A 222 -16.63 18.49 10.72
C GLY A 222 -15.77 19.52 11.47
N ASP A 223 -14.97 19.08 12.44
CA ASP A 223 -14.02 19.93 13.16
C ASP A 223 -12.64 19.84 12.50
N PRO A 224 -12.17 20.89 11.80
CA PRO A 224 -10.87 20.87 11.12
C PRO A 224 -9.69 20.61 12.06
N ALA A 225 -9.77 21.04 13.33
CA ALA A 225 -8.69 20.86 14.29
C ALA A 225 -8.57 19.38 14.72
N GLU A 226 -9.69 18.69 14.91
CA GLU A 226 -9.70 17.25 15.21
C GLU A 226 -9.23 16.42 14.00
N VAL A 227 -9.62 16.81 12.78
CA VAL A 227 -9.11 16.20 11.53
C VAL A 227 -7.59 16.36 11.45
N GLU A 228 -7.08 17.58 11.63
CA GLU A 228 -5.65 17.87 11.57
C GLU A 228 -4.87 17.06 12.60
N LYS A 229 -5.35 17.03 13.85
CA LYS A 229 -4.74 16.26 14.92
C LYS A 229 -4.72 14.75 14.63
N ALA A 230 -5.83 14.18 14.19
CA ALA A 230 -5.90 12.76 13.86
C ALA A 230 -4.94 12.40 12.70
N MET A 231 -4.85 13.25 11.68
CA MET A 231 -3.91 13.08 10.58
C MET A 231 -2.45 13.22 11.04
N GLU A 232 -2.15 14.18 11.92
CA GLU A 232 -0.82 14.34 12.50
C GLU A 232 -0.39 13.09 13.28
N GLU A 233 -1.28 12.53 14.10
CA GLU A 233 -1.05 11.31 14.86
C GLU A 233 -0.79 10.11 13.93
N LEU A 234 -1.57 9.98 12.84
CA LEU A 234 -1.37 8.95 11.82
C LEU A 234 -0.01 9.09 11.12
N LEU A 235 0.36 10.29 10.67
CA LEU A 235 1.64 10.56 10.02
C LEU A 235 2.82 10.25 10.96
N ARG A 236 2.76 10.72 12.22
CA ARG A 236 3.80 10.43 13.22
C ARG A 236 3.91 8.94 13.51
N ASN A 237 2.80 8.21 13.54
CA ASN A 237 2.83 6.76 13.69
C ASN A 237 3.46 6.06 12.47
N GLY A 238 3.16 6.54 11.25
CA GLY A 238 3.77 6.03 10.03
C GLY A 238 5.27 6.27 9.96
N MET A 239 5.74 7.44 10.38
CA MET A 239 7.17 7.75 10.49
C MET A 239 7.88 6.82 11.48
N ARG A 240 7.29 6.58 12.66
CA ARG A 240 7.84 5.61 13.64
C ARG A 240 7.94 4.20 13.06
N THR A 241 6.92 3.78 12.32
CA THR A 241 6.90 2.48 11.64
C THR A 241 8.01 2.37 10.60
N ARG A 242 8.13 3.36 9.69
CA ARG A 242 9.22 3.47 8.71
C ARG A 242 10.59 3.39 9.38
N ASP A 243 10.79 4.13 10.46
CA ASP A 243 12.08 4.19 11.14
C ASP A 243 12.41 2.87 11.83
N ALA A 244 11.41 2.17 12.40
CA ALA A 244 11.56 0.82 12.92
C ALA A 244 12.00 -0.18 11.81
N HIS A 245 11.40 -0.10 10.62
CA HIS A 245 11.85 -0.88 9.46
C HIS A 245 13.32 -0.60 9.13
N ARG A 246 13.69 0.68 8.94
CA ARG A 246 15.07 1.07 8.59
C ARG A 246 16.09 0.60 9.61
N ASN A 247 15.76 0.75 10.89
CA ASN A 247 16.64 0.34 11.98
C ASN A 247 16.83 -1.19 12.01
N CYS A 248 15.77 -1.95 11.75
CA CYS A 248 15.88 -3.40 11.61
C CYS A 248 16.70 -3.78 10.37
N ILE A 249 16.38 -3.23 9.19
CA ILE A 249 17.08 -3.51 7.92
C ILE A 249 18.58 -3.29 8.07
N ARG A 250 19.02 -2.17 8.66
CA ARG A 250 20.46 -1.89 8.88
C ARG A 250 21.18 -2.98 9.69
N ARG A 251 20.50 -3.54 10.70
CA ARG A 251 21.05 -4.61 11.56
C ARG A 251 20.96 -5.98 10.89
N LEU A 252 19.94 -6.17 10.07
CA LEU A 252 19.61 -7.42 9.41
C LEU A 252 20.50 -7.68 8.18
N MET A 253 20.81 -6.66 7.38
CA MET A 253 21.53 -6.82 6.11
C MET A 253 22.86 -7.58 6.25
N PRO A 254 23.73 -7.31 7.25
CA PRO A 254 24.97 -8.08 7.43
C PRO A 254 24.77 -9.55 7.83
N LEU A 255 23.59 -9.92 8.33
CA LEU A 255 23.24 -11.28 8.74
C LEU A 255 22.60 -12.11 7.61
N ILE A 256 22.20 -11.45 6.52
CA ILE A 256 21.66 -12.12 5.34
C ILE A 256 22.80 -12.75 4.53
N PRO A 257 22.64 -13.97 3.98
CA PRO A 257 23.61 -14.57 3.07
C PRO A 257 23.99 -13.62 1.93
N ALA A 258 25.28 -13.47 1.65
CA ALA A 258 25.80 -12.46 0.72
C ALA A 258 25.12 -12.52 -0.66
N GLU A 259 24.82 -13.73 -1.15
CA GLU A 259 24.14 -13.98 -2.42
C GLU A 259 22.67 -13.54 -2.47
N ARG A 260 22.06 -13.21 -1.32
CA ARG A 260 20.68 -12.72 -1.20
C ARG A 260 20.58 -11.25 -0.84
N GLN A 261 21.68 -10.62 -0.39
CA GLN A 261 21.66 -9.23 0.09
C GLN A 261 21.12 -8.26 -0.97
N ASP A 262 21.62 -8.33 -2.20
CA ASP A 262 21.18 -7.43 -3.29
C ASP A 262 19.68 -7.58 -3.61
N ALA A 263 19.17 -8.81 -3.57
CA ALA A 263 17.76 -9.09 -3.83
C ALA A 263 16.86 -8.54 -2.72
N VAL A 264 17.26 -8.70 -1.46
CA VAL A 264 16.54 -8.15 -0.31
C VAL A 264 16.60 -6.63 -0.27
N ASP A 265 17.77 -6.03 -0.50
CA ASP A 265 17.94 -4.57 -0.56
C ASP A 265 17.05 -3.96 -1.66
N ARG A 266 17.05 -4.56 -2.86
CA ARG A 266 16.16 -4.14 -3.94
C ARG A 266 14.68 -4.27 -3.56
N ALA A 267 14.28 -5.39 -2.95
CA ALA A 267 12.89 -5.62 -2.55
C ALA A 267 12.45 -4.61 -1.49
N VAL A 268 13.31 -4.28 -0.52
CA VAL A 268 13.06 -3.24 0.50
C VAL A 268 12.91 -1.86 -0.15
N LYS A 269 13.83 -1.49 -1.04
CA LYS A 269 13.80 -0.21 -1.77
C LYS A 269 12.52 -0.08 -2.61
N LEU A 270 12.17 -1.14 -3.34
CA LEU A 270 10.95 -1.20 -4.15
C LEU A 270 9.69 -1.11 -3.28
N ALA A 271 9.61 -1.87 -2.19
CA ALA A 271 8.47 -1.83 -1.29
C ALA A 271 8.32 -0.45 -0.64
N GLY A 272 9.41 0.19 -0.23
CA GLY A 272 9.36 1.49 0.44
C GLY A 272 9.13 2.67 -0.49
N PHE A 273 9.68 2.62 -1.70
CA PHE A 273 9.58 3.70 -2.70
C PHE A 273 9.29 3.13 -4.11
N PRO A 274 8.09 2.57 -4.34
CA PRO A 274 7.75 1.92 -5.62
C PRO A 274 8.01 2.82 -6.83
N ARG A 275 7.58 4.09 -6.78
CA ARG A 275 7.79 5.08 -7.86
C ARG A 275 9.26 5.28 -8.24
N VAL A 276 10.17 5.18 -7.27
CA VAL A 276 11.59 5.46 -7.45
C VAL A 276 12.34 4.23 -7.99
N TYR A 277 12.02 3.03 -7.46
CA TYR A 277 12.78 1.81 -7.73
C TYR A 277 12.09 0.79 -8.63
N ARG A 278 10.85 1.04 -9.09
CA ARG A 278 10.23 0.23 -10.15
C ARG A 278 11.07 0.22 -11.43
N GLU A 279 10.91 -0.82 -12.23
CA GLU A 279 11.56 -0.92 -13.53
C GLU A 279 11.17 0.29 -14.40
N SER A 280 12.17 0.98 -14.93
CA SER A 280 11.98 2.22 -15.67
C SER A 280 11.71 1.97 -17.15
N ALA A 281 11.23 3.01 -17.84
CA ALA A 281 11.10 2.97 -19.29
C ALA A 281 12.44 2.68 -19.98
N ALA A 282 13.52 3.31 -19.50
CA ALA A 282 14.85 3.10 -20.05
C ALA A 282 15.37 1.68 -19.80
N ASP A 283 15.13 1.09 -18.62
CA ASP A 283 15.50 -0.30 -18.33
C ASP A 283 14.74 -1.27 -19.24
N GLN A 284 13.43 -1.06 -19.43
CA GLN A 284 12.62 -1.88 -20.33
C GLN A 284 13.11 -1.80 -21.79
N VAL A 285 13.41 -0.59 -22.27
CA VAL A 285 13.97 -0.37 -23.63
C VAL A 285 15.35 -1.01 -23.77
N LEU A 286 16.26 -0.84 -22.80
CA LEU A 286 17.59 -1.45 -22.82
C LEU A 286 17.51 -2.98 -22.84
N LYS A 287 16.64 -3.55 -22.00
CA LYS A 287 16.41 -5.00 -21.92
C LYS A 287 15.85 -5.55 -23.23
N ALA A 288 14.87 -4.87 -23.82
CA ALA A 288 14.30 -5.25 -25.11
C ALA A 288 15.34 -5.16 -26.24
N ALA A 289 16.11 -4.08 -26.29
CA ALA A 289 17.19 -3.89 -27.26
C ALA A 289 18.23 -5.02 -27.17
N LEU A 290 18.75 -5.31 -25.97
CA LEU A 290 19.76 -6.37 -25.76
C LEU A 290 19.26 -7.79 -26.08
N ALA A 291 17.94 -8.01 -26.06
CA ALA A 291 17.30 -9.27 -26.42
C ALA A 291 17.11 -9.46 -27.93
N MET A 292 17.36 -8.43 -28.75
CA MET A 292 17.29 -8.53 -30.22
C MET A 292 18.37 -9.49 -30.74
N ARG A 293 17.99 -10.35 -31.69
CA ARG A 293 18.85 -11.41 -32.25
C ARG A 293 19.75 -10.92 -33.38
N ASP A 294 19.39 -9.83 -34.02
CA ASP A 294 20.04 -9.23 -35.18
C ASP A 294 20.97 -8.07 -34.83
N LEU A 295 21.34 -7.91 -33.55
CA LEU A 295 22.36 -6.96 -33.14
C LEU A 295 23.73 -7.33 -33.69
N SER A 296 24.46 -6.36 -34.23
CA SER A 296 25.89 -6.53 -34.48
C SER A 296 26.65 -6.68 -33.15
N ALA A 297 27.88 -7.21 -33.22
CA ALA A 297 28.74 -7.35 -32.04
C ALA A 297 29.02 -5.98 -31.39
N GLU A 298 29.23 -4.96 -32.22
CA GLU A 298 29.46 -3.58 -31.81
C GLU A 298 28.22 -2.96 -31.15
N GLN A 299 27.03 -3.13 -31.75
CA GLN A 299 25.78 -2.66 -31.16
C GLN A 299 25.54 -3.27 -29.78
N ARG A 300 25.77 -4.58 -29.64
CA ARG A 300 25.63 -5.29 -28.36
C ARG A 300 26.59 -4.74 -27.31
N ALA A 301 27.87 -4.57 -27.65
CA ALA A 301 28.88 -4.03 -26.74
C ALA A 301 28.53 -2.60 -26.28
N GLU A 302 28.09 -1.74 -27.20
CA GLU A 302 27.67 -0.36 -26.89
C GLU A 302 26.40 -0.32 -26.02
N LEU A 303 25.42 -1.19 -26.28
CA LEU A 303 24.21 -1.29 -25.46
C LEU A 303 24.53 -1.78 -24.03
N GLU A 304 25.47 -2.71 -23.88
CA GLU A 304 25.95 -3.15 -22.56
C GLU A 304 26.65 -2.00 -21.82
N ALA A 305 27.50 -1.23 -22.52
CA ALA A 305 28.15 -0.06 -21.95
C ALA A 305 27.14 1.03 -21.53
N ILE A 306 26.08 1.27 -22.32
CA ILE A 306 24.99 2.19 -21.95
C ILE A 306 24.28 1.68 -20.70
N ARG A 307 23.92 0.40 -20.65
CA ARG A 307 23.25 -0.20 -19.50
C ARG A 307 24.08 -0.05 -18.22
N ASP A 308 25.37 -0.29 -18.29
CA ASP A 308 26.25 -0.23 -17.13
C ASP A 308 26.50 1.22 -16.67
N SER A 309 26.57 2.19 -17.60
CA SER A 309 26.56 3.63 -17.26
C SER A 309 25.25 4.02 -16.58
N TYR A 310 24.13 3.67 -17.20
CA TYR A 310 22.80 3.99 -16.71
C TYR A 310 22.58 3.46 -15.28
N ARG A 311 22.93 2.20 -15.01
CA ARG A 311 22.81 1.60 -13.68
C ARG A 311 23.61 2.33 -12.60
N ARG A 312 24.84 2.77 -12.92
CA ARG A 312 25.68 3.55 -11.98
C ARG A 312 25.09 4.92 -11.67
N GLU A 313 24.56 5.60 -12.68
CA GLU A 313 23.93 6.92 -12.52
C GLU A 313 22.57 6.82 -11.82
N LEU A 314 21.82 5.77 -12.11
CA LEU A 314 20.47 5.53 -11.61
C LEU A 314 20.44 5.46 -10.08
N GLU A 315 21.40 4.76 -9.47
CA GLU A 315 21.47 4.65 -8.00
C GLU A 315 21.57 6.03 -7.34
N GLY A 316 22.47 6.89 -7.84
CA GLY A 316 22.65 8.23 -7.30
C GLY A 316 21.44 9.14 -7.50
N VAL A 317 20.75 9.03 -8.63
CA VAL A 317 19.52 9.80 -8.89
C VAL A 317 18.37 9.30 -8.01
N ASN A 318 18.18 7.99 -7.90
CA ASN A 318 17.16 7.39 -7.04
C ASN A 318 17.36 7.76 -5.57
N ALA A 319 18.60 7.71 -5.07
CA ALA A 319 18.92 8.09 -3.69
C ALA A 319 18.53 9.56 -3.40
N ARG A 320 18.80 10.48 -4.33
CA ARG A 320 18.38 11.89 -4.19
C ARG A 320 16.86 12.03 -4.20
N TRP A 321 16.16 11.27 -5.04
CA TRP A 321 14.70 11.31 -5.09
C TRP A 321 14.07 10.78 -3.81
N THR A 322 14.54 9.62 -3.33
CA THR A 322 14.16 9.08 -2.01
C THR A 322 14.36 10.11 -0.89
N ALA A 323 15.51 10.76 -0.83
CA ALA A 323 15.79 11.78 0.18
C ALA A 323 14.85 13.00 0.08
N ALA A 324 14.51 13.44 -1.13
CA ALA A 324 13.57 14.54 -1.34
C ALA A 324 12.14 14.19 -0.88
N ILE A 325 11.68 12.96 -1.15
CA ILE A 325 10.38 12.46 -0.65
C ILE A 325 10.36 12.48 0.88
N GLU A 326 11.43 11.98 1.51
CA GLU A 326 11.53 11.95 2.97
C GLU A 326 11.55 13.34 3.59
N ALA A 327 12.30 14.27 3.00
CA ALA A 327 12.37 15.66 3.45
C ALA A 327 11.01 16.37 3.34
N ALA A 328 10.22 16.05 2.32
CA ALA A 328 8.84 16.55 2.19
C ALA A 328 7.92 15.92 3.25
N GLN A 329 8.03 14.61 3.49
CA GLN A 329 7.24 13.89 4.50
C GLN A 329 7.51 14.36 5.93
N GLU A 330 8.75 14.71 6.25
CA GLU A 330 9.12 15.24 7.57
C GLU A 330 8.39 16.54 7.92
N GLN A 331 7.96 17.29 6.90
CA GLN A 331 7.24 18.56 7.08
C GLN A 331 5.72 18.38 7.15
N MET A 332 5.20 17.17 6.90
CA MET A 332 3.75 16.92 6.85
C MET A 332 3.06 17.03 8.21
N PRO A 333 3.59 16.51 9.33
CA PRO A 333 2.94 16.69 10.64
C PRO A 333 2.73 18.19 10.93
N GLY A 334 1.48 18.61 11.11
CA GLY A 334 1.09 20.02 11.32
C GLY A 334 1.06 20.91 10.06
N ASN A 335 1.37 20.38 8.87
CA ASN A 335 1.18 21.07 7.58
C ASN A 335 0.44 20.22 6.53
N PHE A 336 -0.02 19.02 6.88
CA PHE A 336 -0.62 18.05 5.95
C PHE A 336 -1.70 18.69 5.09
N VAL A 337 -2.60 19.40 5.77
CA VAL A 337 -3.68 20.16 5.18
C VAL A 337 -3.17 21.17 4.13
N ARG A 338 -2.17 21.99 4.48
CA ARG A 338 -1.59 22.98 3.56
C ARG A 338 -0.95 22.33 2.35
N LEU A 339 -0.21 21.24 2.56
CA LEU A 339 0.47 20.49 1.50
C LEU A 339 -0.53 19.79 0.56
N MET A 340 -1.62 19.24 1.09
CA MET A 340 -2.68 18.59 0.30
C MET A 340 -3.51 19.56 -0.53
N MET A 341 -3.64 20.82 -0.10
CA MET A 341 -4.36 21.86 -0.84
C MET A 341 -3.54 22.46 -1.99
N GLY A 342 -2.30 21.98 -2.20
CA GLY A 342 -1.44 22.41 -3.29
C GLY A 342 -1.02 23.87 -3.14
N GLU A 343 -0.05 24.13 -2.26
CA GLU A 343 0.74 25.36 -2.41
C GLU A 343 1.48 25.24 -3.76
N GLU A 344 1.33 26.23 -4.65
CA GLU A 344 1.93 26.18 -6.01
C GLU A 344 3.39 25.74 -5.94
N ASP A 345 3.74 24.70 -6.72
CA ASP A 345 5.09 24.13 -6.79
C ASP A 345 6.10 25.26 -7.01
N LYS A 346 6.95 25.49 -6.00
CA LYS A 346 8.04 26.44 -6.15
C LYS A 346 9.01 25.90 -7.19
N PRO A 347 9.54 26.73 -8.11
CA PRO A 347 10.54 26.30 -9.08
C PRO A 347 11.72 25.57 -8.43
N ASP A 348 12.14 25.94 -7.22
CA ASP A 348 13.28 25.29 -6.55
C ASP A 348 12.90 24.13 -5.62
N ASP A 349 11.73 23.51 -5.82
CA ASP A 349 11.36 22.33 -5.04
C ASP A 349 12.30 21.14 -5.32
N SER A 350 12.92 20.64 -4.25
CA SER A 350 13.88 19.54 -4.28
C SER A 350 13.27 18.24 -4.83
N LEU A 351 11.97 18.01 -4.59
CA LEU A 351 11.27 16.82 -5.07
C LEU A 351 11.09 16.88 -6.59
N ARG A 352 10.59 18.01 -7.10
CA ARG A 352 10.53 18.31 -8.54
C ARG A 352 11.88 18.12 -9.23
N LEU A 353 12.94 18.71 -8.68
CA LEU A 353 14.29 18.62 -9.26
C LEU A 353 14.84 17.19 -9.28
N ALA A 354 14.63 16.42 -8.21
CA ALA A 354 15.08 15.02 -8.15
C ALA A 354 14.33 14.15 -9.17
N ARG A 355 13.03 14.38 -9.35
CA ARG A 355 12.22 13.72 -10.38
C ARG A 355 12.69 14.08 -11.79
N GLU A 356 12.90 15.36 -12.08
CA GLU A 356 13.38 15.80 -13.40
C GLU A 356 14.74 15.22 -13.74
N ALA A 357 15.64 15.11 -12.75
CA ALA A 357 16.91 14.42 -12.93
C ALA A 357 16.72 12.94 -13.31
N ARG A 358 15.71 12.27 -12.71
CA ARG A 358 15.38 10.88 -12.99
C ARG A 358 14.79 10.66 -14.38
N VAL A 359 13.82 11.48 -14.76
CA VAL A 359 13.19 11.45 -16.09
C VAL A 359 14.22 11.80 -17.16
N GLY A 360 15.01 12.86 -16.94
CA GLY A 360 16.05 13.25 -17.89
C GLY A 360 17.14 12.19 -18.07
N LEU A 361 17.46 11.41 -17.03
CA LEU A 361 18.36 10.26 -17.17
C LEU A 361 17.76 9.17 -18.07
N ASP A 362 16.46 8.86 -17.92
CA ASP A 362 15.78 7.89 -18.77
C ASP A 362 15.73 8.34 -20.23
N GLU A 363 15.30 9.58 -20.47
CA GLU A 363 15.17 10.13 -21.81
C GLU A 363 16.50 10.11 -22.55
N ARG A 364 17.58 10.59 -21.92
CA ARG A 364 18.93 10.55 -22.52
C ARG A 364 19.38 9.12 -22.82
N THR A 365 19.06 8.18 -21.93
CA THR A 365 19.43 6.76 -22.11
C THR A 365 18.68 6.14 -23.27
N MET A 366 17.35 6.33 -23.34
CA MET A 366 16.52 5.84 -24.45
C MET A 366 16.95 6.46 -25.78
N GLN A 367 17.27 7.75 -25.81
CA GLN A 367 17.79 8.42 -27.02
C GLN A 367 19.09 7.78 -27.50
N ARG A 368 20.04 7.48 -26.59
CA ARG A 368 21.29 6.79 -26.93
C ARG A 368 21.03 5.39 -27.50
N VAL A 369 20.10 4.63 -26.92
CA VAL A 369 19.69 3.32 -27.45
C VAL A 369 19.13 3.44 -28.86
N VAL A 370 18.18 4.36 -29.07
CA VAL A 370 17.55 4.57 -30.38
C VAL A 370 18.57 4.97 -31.45
N GLN A 371 19.55 5.81 -31.11
CA GLN A 371 20.60 6.23 -32.05
C GLN A 371 21.48 5.06 -32.54
N LEU A 372 21.71 4.04 -31.72
CA LEU A 372 22.51 2.86 -32.08
C LEU A 372 21.76 1.84 -32.94
N LEU A 373 20.43 1.79 -32.82
CA LEU A 373 19.61 0.79 -33.48
C LEU A 373 19.23 1.21 -34.90
N SER A 374 19.08 0.21 -35.79
CA SER A 374 18.51 0.38 -37.13
C SER A 374 17.01 0.74 -37.05
N GLN A 375 16.42 1.20 -38.17
CA GLN A 375 14.99 1.51 -38.19
C GLN A 375 14.12 0.30 -37.83
N ALA A 376 14.41 -0.88 -38.42
CA ALA A 376 13.66 -2.10 -38.14
C ALA A 376 13.77 -2.52 -36.67
N GLN A 377 14.96 -2.39 -36.07
CA GLN A 377 15.17 -2.64 -34.64
C GLN A 377 14.36 -1.66 -33.77
N ARG A 378 14.37 -0.35 -34.09
CA ARG A 378 13.58 0.65 -33.36
C ARG A 378 12.08 0.36 -33.37
N GLU A 379 11.53 -0.09 -34.50
CA GLU A 379 10.12 -0.44 -34.64
C GLU A 379 9.70 -1.64 -33.76
N SER A 380 10.68 -2.46 -33.34
CA SER A 380 10.47 -3.59 -32.43
C SER A 380 10.66 -3.26 -30.94
N LEU A 381 11.08 -2.03 -30.61
CA LEU A 381 11.13 -1.60 -29.20
C LEU A 381 9.73 -1.49 -28.60
N PRO A 382 9.58 -1.71 -27.28
CA PRO A 382 8.32 -1.51 -26.61
C PRO A 382 7.86 -0.05 -26.75
N LYS A 383 6.57 0.14 -27.07
CA LYS A 383 5.94 1.45 -27.02
C LYS A 383 5.60 1.75 -25.58
N ILE A 384 6.47 2.51 -24.93
CA ILE A 384 6.26 2.91 -23.53
C ILE A 384 5.49 4.22 -23.54
N GLU A 385 4.27 4.17 -23.04
CA GLU A 385 3.51 5.39 -22.81
C GLU A 385 4.24 6.22 -21.75
N PRO A 386 4.34 7.55 -21.92
CA PRO A 386 4.79 8.41 -20.85
C PRO A 386 3.93 8.09 -19.63
N ASP A 387 4.56 7.80 -18.50
CA ASP A 387 3.77 7.66 -17.28
C ASP A 387 3.08 9.00 -17.05
N THR A 388 1.75 9.01 -17.10
CA THR A 388 0.89 10.18 -16.89
C THR A 388 0.15 10.10 -15.55
N SER A 389 0.43 9.06 -14.74
CA SER A 389 -0.16 8.89 -13.40
C SER A 389 0.34 9.92 -12.36
N TRP A 390 0.99 10.99 -12.82
CA TRP A 390 1.52 12.08 -12.01
C TRP A 390 0.44 13.13 -11.77
N HIS A 391 -0.08 13.18 -10.54
CA HIS A 391 -1.17 14.09 -10.13
C HIS A 391 -0.78 14.97 -8.93
N GLY A 392 0.51 15.34 -8.79
CA GLY A 392 0.97 16.26 -7.72
C GLY A 392 1.03 15.68 -6.30
N ARG A 393 0.88 14.35 -6.14
CA ARG A 393 0.92 13.64 -4.85
C ARG A 393 2.15 12.73 -4.71
N GLU A 394 3.31 13.23 -5.11
CA GLU A 394 4.56 12.44 -5.20
C GLU A 394 5.17 12.08 -3.86
N HIS A 395 4.85 12.86 -2.84
CA HIS A 395 5.24 12.60 -1.46
C HIS A 395 4.33 11.57 -0.77
N MET A 396 3.24 11.13 -1.42
CA MET A 396 2.38 10.07 -0.90
C MET A 396 2.84 8.72 -1.46
N PRO A 397 2.77 7.64 -0.68
CA PRO A 397 2.99 6.31 -1.22
C PRO A 397 1.96 6.03 -2.33
N ASP A 398 2.35 5.17 -3.27
CA ASP A 398 1.38 4.57 -4.17
C ASP A 398 0.41 3.75 -3.33
N PHE A 399 -0.83 4.21 -3.26
CA PHE A 399 -1.93 3.36 -2.87
C PHE A 399 -2.10 2.36 -4.00
N GLU A 400 -1.36 1.25 -3.96
CA GLU A 400 -1.66 0.11 -4.80
C GLU A 400 -3.11 -0.26 -4.50
N GLU A 401 -4.00 -0.03 -5.47
CA GLU A 401 -5.41 -0.40 -5.40
C GLU A 401 -5.54 -1.78 -4.75
N ASP A 402 -6.20 -1.77 -3.58
CA ASP A 402 -6.30 -2.85 -2.58
C ASP A 402 -5.95 -4.24 -3.14
N GLN A 403 -4.65 -4.55 -3.20
CA GLN A 403 -4.16 -5.81 -3.76
C GLN A 403 -4.80 -7.00 -3.07
N GLY A 404 -5.09 -6.90 -1.77
CA GLY A 404 -5.71 -8.00 -1.04
C GLY A 404 -7.18 -8.20 -1.41
N MET A 405 -7.95 -7.13 -1.64
CA MET A 405 -9.30 -7.28 -2.21
C MET A 405 -9.24 -7.81 -3.65
N ARG A 406 -8.28 -7.39 -4.47
CA ARG A 406 -8.11 -7.95 -5.82
C ARG A 406 -7.71 -9.42 -5.80
N GLU A 407 -6.75 -9.81 -4.95
CA GLU A 407 -6.35 -11.20 -4.74
C GLU A 407 -7.57 -12.02 -4.29
N TRP A 408 -8.31 -11.54 -3.29
CA TRP A 408 -9.54 -12.18 -2.80
C TRP A 408 -10.61 -12.30 -3.88
N LYS A 409 -10.78 -11.30 -4.76
CA LYS A 409 -11.69 -11.35 -5.91
C LYS A 409 -11.23 -12.39 -6.95
N LYS A 410 -9.94 -12.44 -7.26
CA LYS A 410 -9.37 -13.43 -8.21
C LYS A 410 -9.55 -14.87 -7.74
N GLU A 411 -9.53 -15.10 -6.43
CA GLU A 411 -9.81 -16.42 -5.87
C GLU A 411 -11.26 -16.91 -6.10
N ASP A 412 -12.17 -16.06 -6.62
CA ASP A 412 -13.54 -16.47 -7.00
C ASP A 412 -13.69 -16.78 -8.48
N GLU A 413 -12.72 -16.39 -9.30
CA GLU A 413 -12.74 -16.58 -10.74
C GLU A 413 -12.14 -17.93 -11.17
N GLY A 414 -11.53 -18.67 -10.23
CA GLY A 414 -10.94 -20.00 -10.44
C GLY A 414 -11.60 -21.06 -9.59
#